data_AF-A0A7S4NCS5-F1
#
_entry.id   AF-A0A7S4NCS5-F1
#
_cell.length_a   1.000
_cell.length_b   1.000
_cell.length_c   1.000
_cell.angle_alpha   90.00
_cell.angle_beta   90.00
_cell.angle_gamma   90.00
#
_symmetry.space_group_name_H-M   'P 1'
#
loop_
_entity.id
_entity.type
_entity.pdbx_description
1 polymer ?
#
loop_
_entity_poly.entity_id
_entity_poly.type
_entity_poly.pdbx_seq_one_letter_code
_entity_poly.pdbx_strand_id
1 'polypeptide(L)'
;GFGPGGGGFGGALQNRLGLRSNFAKKFTPNKEINDVTFRDVAGCASAKNEIMEFVKFLRDPSRFSALGARLPKGALLYGPPGTGKTLLARAAAREADVPFYSASGSDFVEMYAGIGPSRVRDLFREARENAPSIVFIDEIDAIGRRRGGE
;
A
#
# COMPACT_ATOMS: atom_id res chain seq x y z
N GLY A 1 -53.44 9.90 27.42
CA GLY A 1 -52.60 11.08 27.11
C GLY A 1 -51.18 10.64 26.83
N PHE A 2 -50.60 11.18 25.76
CA PHE A 2 -49.18 11.50 25.50
C PHE A 2 -48.03 10.62 26.06
N GLY A 3 -47.15 10.13 25.14
CA GLY A 3 -45.74 9.75 25.42
C GLY A 3 -44.84 10.98 25.68
N PRO A 4 -43.49 10.88 25.80
CA PRO A 4 -42.52 10.07 25.02
C PRO A 4 -41.55 9.25 25.94
N GLY A 5 -40.71 8.29 25.56
CA GLY A 5 -39.73 8.18 24.48
C GLY A 5 -38.34 7.83 25.06
N GLY A 6 -37.65 6.84 24.48
CA GLY A 6 -36.17 6.81 24.44
C GLY A 6 -35.43 5.76 25.29
N GLY A 7 -34.53 5.01 24.63
CA GLY A 7 -33.37 4.42 25.31
C GLY A 7 -32.92 3.05 24.80
N GLY A 8 -32.42 2.98 23.56
CA GLY A 8 -31.92 1.75 22.94
C GLY A 8 -30.76 1.10 23.70
N PHE A 9 -30.99 -0.12 24.16
CA PHE A 9 -30.02 -1.03 24.79
C PHE A 9 -29.09 -1.71 23.75
N GLY A 10 -28.64 -0.97 22.72
CA GLY A 10 -27.85 -1.52 21.61
C GLY A 10 -26.55 -0.77 21.29
N GLY A 11 -26.31 0.40 21.89
CA GLY A 11 -25.17 1.27 21.53
C GLY A 11 -23.91 1.14 22.41
N ALA A 12 -24.01 0.50 23.59
CA ALA A 12 -22.97 0.59 24.61
C ALA A 12 -22.00 -0.61 24.68
N LEU A 13 -22.24 -1.68 23.91
CA LEU A 13 -21.36 -2.87 23.92
C LEU A 13 -20.37 -2.91 22.75
N GLN A 14 -20.55 -2.10 21.72
CA GLN A 14 -19.65 -2.11 20.55
C GLN A 14 -18.34 -1.32 20.78
N ASN A 15 -18.28 -0.47 21.82
CA ASN A 15 -17.11 0.36 22.13
C ASN A 15 -16.15 -0.23 23.17
N ARG A 16 -16.37 -1.46 23.65
CA ARG A 16 -15.59 -2.04 24.78
C ARG A 16 -14.70 -3.24 24.44
N LEU A 17 -14.69 -3.73 23.19
CA LEU A 17 -13.58 -4.54 22.69
C LEU A 17 -12.64 -3.61 21.92
N GLY A 18 -11.48 -3.32 22.51
CA GLY A 18 -10.40 -2.51 21.96
C GLY A 18 -9.71 -3.15 20.74
N LEU A 19 -10.49 -3.51 19.72
CA LEU A 19 -10.06 -4.01 18.41
C LEU A 19 -10.06 -2.89 17.36
N ARG A 20 -9.87 -1.62 17.76
CA ARG A 20 -9.29 -0.63 16.85
C ARG A 20 -7.79 -0.79 16.91
N SER A 21 -7.28 -1.93 16.43
CA SER A 21 -5.88 -1.99 16.05
C SER A 21 -5.72 -1.00 14.89
N ASN A 22 -4.96 0.05 15.11
CA ASN A 22 -4.33 0.82 14.04
C ASN A 22 -3.43 -0.14 13.26
N PHE A 23 -4.02 -0.96 12.38
CA PHE A 23 -3.32 -2.04 11.70
C PHE A 23 -2.57 -1.53 10.48
N ALA A 24 -3.09 -0.46 9.86
CA ALA A 24 -2.22 0.39 9.09
C ALA A 24 -1.29 1.09 10.08
N LYS A 25 -0.05 0.59 10.19
CA LYS A 25 1.02 1.53 10.48
C LYS A 25 0.90 2.57 9.37
N LYS A 26 0.42 3.77 9.71
CA LYS A 26 0.90 4.96 9.01
C LYS A 26 2.40 4.80 9.01
N PHE A 27 2.96 4.42 7.86
CA PHE A 27 4.33 4.80 7.59
C PHE A 27 4.23 6.31 7.47
N THR A 28 4.34 6.96 8.63
CA THR A 28 4.67 8.36 8.70
C THR A 28 5.86 8.57 7.77
N PRO A 29 5.95 9.72 7.08
CA PRO A 29 7.14 10.11 6.35
C PRO A 29 8.29 10.22 7.37
N ASN A 30 8.84 9.08 7.76
CA ASN A 30 9.83 8.92 8.80
C ASN A 30 11.16 8.72 8.10
N LYS A 31 12.19 9.24 8.76
CA LYS A 31 13.56 9.43 8.28
C LYS A 31 14.20 8.25 7.53
N GLU A 32 13.71 7.03 7.66
CA GLU A 32 14.29 5.84 7.00
C GLU A 32 14.11 5.81 5.48
N ILE A 33 13.05 6.44 4.93
CA ILE A 33 12.95 6.62 3.47
C ILE A 33 13.98 7.64 2.99
N ASN A 34 14.50 8.51 3.88
CA ASN A 34 15.33 9.62 3.46
C ASN A 34 16.74 9.25 2.99
N ASP A 35 17.18 8.02 3.22
CA ASP A 35 18.57 7.65 2.94
C ASP A 35 18.75 6.84 1.65
N VAL A 36 17.65 6.43 0.97
CA VAL A 36 17.73 5.54 -0.21
C VAL A 36 17.34 6.26 -1.50
N THR A 37 18.28 6.40 -2.41
CA THR A 37 18.12 6.98 -3.75
C THR A 37 18.31 5.94 -4.85
N PHE A 38 17.99 6.28 -6.10
CA PHE A 38 18.27 5.38 -7.24
C PHE A 38 19.77 5.09 -7.45
N ARG A 39 20.66 5.90 -6.85
CA ARG A 39 22.11 5.67 -6.88
C ARG A 39 22.51 4.48 -6.00
N ASP A 40 21.74 4.22 -4.96
CA ASP A 40 22.00 3.13 -3.99
C ASP A 40 21.51 1.77 -4.50
N VAL A 41 20.71 1.75 -5.57
CA VAL A 41 20.28 0.53 -6.25
C VAL A 41 21.35 0.11 -7.26
N ALA A 42 22.09 -0.97 -7.03
CA ALA A 42 23.08 -1.46 -7.98
C ALA A 42 22.40 -2.12 -9.21
N GLY A 43 22.85 -1.78 -10.42
CA GLY A 43 22.38 -2.41 -11.66
C GLY A 43 20.94 -2.07 -12.07
N CYS A 44 20.25 -3.01 -12.72
CA CYS A 44 18.83 -2.94 -13.10
C CYS A 44 18.41 -1.73 -13.97
N ALA A 45 19.22 -1.34 -14.96
CA ALA A 45 18.97 -0.16 -15.80
C ALA A 45 17.56 -0.15 -16.46
N SER A 46 17.08 -1.29 -16.97
CA SER A 46 15.73 -1.40 -17.55
C SER A 46 14.63 -1.13 -16.52
N ALA A 47 14.69 -1.81 -15.37
CA ALA A 47 13.69 -1.64 -14.30
C ALA A 47 13.72 -0.22 -13.72
N LYS A 48 14.89 0.40 -13.62
CA LYS A 48 15.01 1.81 -13.23
C LYS A 48 14.31 2.73 -14.23
N ASN A 49 14.53 2.54 -15.53
CA ASN A 49 13.87 3.35 -16.56
C ASN A 49 12.34 3.23 -16.50
N GLU A 50 11.83 2.00 -16.39
CA GLU A 50 10.39 1.74 -16.27
C GLU A 50 9.80 2.39 -15.01
N ILE A 51 10.46 2.23 -13.86
CA ILE A 51 10.01 2.84 -12.60
C ILE A 51 10.12 4.38 -12.63
N MET A 52 11.11 4.93 -13.33
CA MET A 52 11.24 6.39 -13.50
C MET A 52 10.06 7.00 -14.28
N GLU A 53 9.36 6.24 -15.12
CA GLU A 53 8.12 6.71 -15.74
C GLU A 53 7.00 6.87 -14.71
N PHE A 54 6.87 5.94 -13.76
CA PHE A 54 5.94 6.08 -12.65
C PHE A 54 6.28 7.30 -11.79
N VAL A 55 7.55 7.55 -11.50
CA VAL A 55 8.01 8.73 -10.74
C VAL A 55 7.63 10.03 -11.44
N LYS A 56 7.91 10.13 -12.75
CA LYS A 56 7.56 11.33 -13.55
C LYS A 56 6.06 11.58 -13.54
N PHE A 57 5.27 10.52 -13.62
CA PHE A 57 3.82 10.64 -13.53
C PHE A 57 3.37 11.13 -12.16
N LEU A 58 3.86 10.52 -11.07
CA LEU A 58 3.44 10.86 -9.72
C LEU A 58 3.75 12.32 -9.36
N ARG A 59 4.82 12.88 -9.93
CA ARG A 59 5.17 14.30 -9.81
C ARG A 59 4.28 15.25 -10.62
N ASP A 60 3.86 14.86 -11.82
CA ASP A 60 3.01 15.71 -12.69
C ASP A 60 1.90 14.89 -13.40
N PRO A 61 0.82 14.54 -12.66
CA PRO A 61 -0.28 13.74 -13.22
C PRO A 61 -1.04 14.44 -14.35
N SER A 62 -1.06 15.78 -14.30
CA SER A 62 -1.82 16.65 -15.21
C SER A 62 -1.28 16.57 -16.64
N ARG A 63 0.04 16.55 -16.80
CA ARG A 63 0.71 16.45 -18.11
C ARG A 63 0.36 15.18 -18.87
N PHE A 64 0.25 14.05 -18.18
CA PHE A 64 -0.09 12.77 -18.81
C PHE A 64 -1.59 12.67 -19.13
N SER A 65 -2.43 13.26 -18.29
CA SER A 65 -3.87 13.34 -18.53
C SER A 65 -4.19 14.17 -19.78
N ALA A 66 -3.46 15.27 -20.00
CA ALA A 66 -3.60 16.12 -21.19
C ALA A 66 -3.23 15.41 -22.51
N LEU A 67 -2.35 14.42 -22.44
CA LEU A 67 -1.92 13.61 -23.60
C LEU A 67 -2.81 12.38 -23.84
N GLY A 68 -3.85 12.18 -23.02
CA GLY A 68 -4.71 11.00 -23.09
C GLY A 68 -4.01 9.69 -22.67
N ALA A 69 -2.84 9.79 -22.06
CA ALA A 69 -2.05 8.63 -21.66
C ALA A 69 -2.71 7.93 -20.47
N ARG A 70 -2.87 6.60 -20.57
CA ARG A 70 -3.34 5.79 -19.45
C ARG A 70 -2.18 5.37 -18.58
N LEU A 71 -2.37 5.61 -17.29
CA LEU A 71 -1.48 5.15 -16.25
C LEU A 71 -1.35 3.64 -16.18
N PRO A 72 -0.12 3.10 -16.09
CA PRO A 72 0.04 1.74 -15.61
C PRO A 72 -0.51 1.66 -14.18
N LYS A 73 -1.43 0.72 -13.96
CA LYS A 73 -2.17 0.57 -12.68
C LYS A 73 -1.34 -0.05 -11.56
N GLY A 74 -0.14 -0.54 -11.86
CA GLY A 74 0.77 -1.17 -10.92
C GLY A 74 1.98 -1.75 -11.65
N ALA A 75 3.01 -2.12 -10.88
CA ALA A 75 4.20 -2.79 -11.35
C ALA A 75 4.44 -4.06 -10.51
N LEU A 76 4.88 -5.14 -11.16
CA LEU A 76 5.30 -6.37 -10.50
C LEU A 76 6.82 -6.51 -10.60
N LEU A 77 7.51 -6.35 -9.48
CA LEU A 77 8.96 -6.55 -9.41
C LEU A 77 9.24 -8.03 -9.11
N TYR A 78 9.79 -8.77 -10.09
CA TYR A 78 10.15 -10.18 -9.91
C TYR A 78 11.65 -10.43 -10.15
N GLY A 79 12.13 -11.60 -9.74
CA GLY A 79 13.50 -12.06 -10.00
C GLY A 79 14.18 -12.60 -8.73
N PRO A 80 15.48 -12.95 -8.79
CA PRO A 80 16.19 -13.53 -7.66
C PRO A 80 16.16 -12.65 -6.40
N PRO A 81 16.29 -13.24 -5.19
CA PRO A 81 16.47 -12.47 -3.96
C PRO A 81 17.76 -11.67 -4.02
N GLY A 82 17.80 -10.54 -3.30
CA GLY A 82 19.00 -9.69 -3.22
C GLY A 82 19.22 -8.72 -4.39
N THR A 83 18.35 -8.68 -5.41
CA THR A 83 18.48 -7.73 -6.54
C THR A 83 17.90 -6.33 -6.25
N GLY A 84 17.68 -5.98 -4.98
CA GLY A 84 17.25 -4.62 -4.59
C GLY A 84 15.81 -4.23 -4.95
N LYS A 85 14.86 -5.16 -5.09
CA LYS A 85 13.46 -4.84 -5.43
C LYS A 85 12.80 -3.91 -4.42
N THR A 86 12.95 -4.21 -3.13
CA THR A 86 12.46 -3.39 -2.02
C THR A 86 13.15 -2.02 -1.97
N LEU A 87 14.45 -1.96 -2.28
CA LEU A 87 15.20 -0.70 -2.36
C LEU A 87 14.73 0.17 -3.55
N LEU A 88 14.45 -0.45 -4.70
CA LEU A 88 13.94 0.24 -5.89
C LEU A 88 12.57 0.88 -5.63
N ALA A 89 11.67 0.17 -4.96
CA ALA A 89 10.35 0.69 -4.61
C ALA A 89 10.43 1.89 -3.64
N ARG A 90 11.31 1.82 -2.64
CA ARG A 90 11.56 2.93 -1.70
C ARG A 90 12.19 4.14 -2.39
N ALA A 91 13.20 3.91 -3.24
CA ALA A 91 13.83 4.96 -4.04
C ALA A 91 12.82 5.65 -4.96
N ALA A 92 11.90 4.90 -5.57
CA ALA A 92 10.82 5.45 -6.41
C ALA A 92 9.90 6.39 -5.62
N ALA A 93 9.48 6.00 -4.42
CA ALA A 93 8.65 6.84 -3.57
C ALA A 93 9.37 8.12 -3.13
N ARG A 94 10.66 8.01 -2.79
CA ARG A 94 11.51 9.16 -2.47
C ARG A 94 11.64 10.12 -3.63
N GLU A 95 11.96 9.61 -4.83
CA GLU A 95 12.06 10.48 -6.00
C GLU A 95 10.70 11.08 -6.36
N ALA A 96 9.60 10.36 -6.19
CA ALA A 96 8.27 10.90 -6.46
C ALA A 96 7.79 11.92 -5.41
N ASP A 97 8.41 11.94 -4.22
CA ASP A 97 7.99 12.74 -3.06
C ASP A 97 6.53 12.48 -2.66
N VAL A 98 6.16 11.19 -2.58
CA VAL A 98 4.79 10.75 -2.25
C VAL A 98 4.80 9.81 -1.04
N PRO A 99 3.68 9.71 -0.29
CA PRO A 99 3.52 8.73 0.77
C PRO A 99 3.78 7.29 0.28
N PHE A 100 4.50 6.52 1.09
CA PHE A 100 4.85 5.13 0.83
C PHE A 100 4.23 4.22 1.89
N TYR A 101 3.28 3.39 1.47
CA TYR A 101 2.66 2.36 2.31
C TYR A 101 3.30 1.02 1.99
N SER A 102 3.80 0.31 3.01
CA SER A 102 4.44 -1.00 2.85
C SER A 102 3.69 -2.05 3.66
N ALA A 103 3.46 -3.21 3.08
CA ALA A 103 2.95 -4.41 3.75
C ALA A 103 3.67 -5.65 3.21
N SER A 104 3.81 -6.70 4.01
CA SER A 104 4.18 -8.04 3.51
C SER A 104 2.91 -8.77 3.09
N GLY A 105 2.96 -9.58 2.04
CA GLY A 105 1.87 -10.48 1.64
C GLY A 105 1.46 -11.39 2.80
N SER A 106 2.42 -11.83 3.60
CA SER A 106 2.19 -12.65 4.79
C SER A 106 1.31 -11.95 5.84
N ASP A 107 1.29 -10.60 5.89
CA ASP A 107 0.44 -9.82 6.82
C ASP A 107 -1.06 -9.99 6.53
N PHE A 108 -1.42 -10.51 5.36
CA PHE A 108 -2.81 -10.74 4.95
C PHE A 108 -3.28 -12.19 5.16
N VAL A 109 -2.37 -13.11 5.53
CA VAL A 109 -2.69 -14.51 5.80
C VAL A 109 -2.90 -14.69 7.30
N GLU A 110 -4.14 -14.97 7.70
CA GLU A 110 -4.54 -15.04 9.11
C GLU A 110 -5.42 -16.26 9.39
N MET A 111 -5.36 -16.76 10.63
CA MET A 111 -6.17 -17.92 11.05
C MET A 111 -7.67 -17.60 11.16
N TYR A 112 -8.01 -16.32 11.34
CA TYR A 112 -9.39 -15.87 11.49
C TYR A 112 -9.92 -15.30 10.18
N ALA A 113 -11.01 -15.90 9.70
CA ALA A 113 -11.67 -15.47 8.47
C ALA A 113 -12.08 -13.99 8.53
N GLY A 114 -11.86 -13.27 7.44
CA GLY A 114 -12.26 -11.87 7.28
C GLY A 114 -11.24 -10.83 7.75
N ILE A 115 -10.27 -11.20 8.60
CA ILE A 115 -9.23 -10.27 9.07
C ILE A 115 -8.32 -9.82 7.92
N GLY A 116 -7.77 -10.76 7.14
CA GLY A 116 -6.91 -10.46 5.98
C GLY A 116 -7.57 -9.50 4.97
N PRO A 117 -8.76 -9.82 4.43
CA PRO A 117 -9.48 -8.93 3.52
C PRO A 117 -9.86 -7.56 4.12
N SER A 118 -10.04 -7.45 5.44
CA SER A 118 -10.26 -6.15 6.09
C SER A 118 -9.01 -5.28 6.00
N ARG A 119 -7.84 -5.84 6.34
CA ARG A 119 -6.55 -5.13 6.30
C ARG A 119 -6.22 -4.61 4.90
N VAL A 120 -6.46 -5.42 3.86
CA VAL A 120 -6.29 -4.97 2.46
C VAL A 120 -7.19 -3.77 2.17
N ARG A 121 -8.47 -3.82 2.56
CA ARG A 121 -9.41 -2.71 2.34
C ARG A 121 -8.98 -1.44 3.09
N ASP A 122 -8.52 -1.57 4.33
CA ASP A 122 -8.08 -0.45 5.14
C ASP A 122 -6.80 0.20 4.57
N LEU A 123 -5.82 -0.61 4.15
CA LEU A 123 -4.59 -0.16 3.48
C LEU A 123 -4.90 0.67 2.23
N PHE A 124 -5.73 0.15 1.33
CA PHE A 124 -6.08 0.85 0.10
C PHE A 124 -7.00 2.06 0.34
N ARG A 125 -7.83 2.05 1.40
CA ARG A 125 -8.63 3.22 1.78
C ARG A 125 -7.71 4.37 2.19
N GLU A 126 -6.76 4.11 3.09
CA GLU A 126 -5.84 5.14 3.57
C GLU A 126 -4.92 5.66 2.45
N ALA A 127 -4.42 4.79 1.58
CA ALA A 127 -3.60 5.20 0.46
C ALA A 127 -4.34 6.14 -0.52
N ARG A 128 -5.65 5.91 -0.73
CA ARG A 128 -6.50 6.79 -1.57
C ARG A 128 -6.77 8.14 -0.93
N GLU A 129 -6.95 8.18 0.38
CA GLU A 129 -7.15 9.44 1.13
C GLU A 129 -5.92 10.35 1.09
N ASN A 130 -4.72 9.77 0.88
CA ASN A 130 -3.45 10.49 0.80
C ASN A 130 -2.84 10.42 -0.62
N ALA A 131 -3.68 10.30 -1.65
CA ALA A 131 -3.21 10.26 -3.04
C ALA A 131 -2.64 11.63 -3.48
N PRO A 132 -1.60 11.66 -4.35
CA PRO A 132 -0.90 10.52 -4.96
C PRO A 132 -0.01 9.77 -3.94
N SER A 133 -0.01 8.44 -3.98
CA SER A 133 0.76 7.59 -3.05
C SER A 133 1.20 6.27 -3.70
N ILE A 134 2.17 5.60 -3.09
CA ILE A 134 2.64 4.27 -3.51
C ILE A 134 2.27 3.24 -2.43
N VAL A 135 1.65 2.13 -2.85
CA VAL A 135 1.44 0.94 -2.02
C VAL A 135 2.37 -0.16 -2.51
N PHE A 136 3.33 -0.54 -1.66
CA PHE A 136 4.25 -1.64 -1.89
C PHE A 136 3.81 -2.86 -1.09
N ILE A 137 3.65 -3.99 -1.78
CA ILE A 137 3.38 -5.28 -1.16
C ILE A 137 4.56 -6.19 -1.45
N ASP A 138 5.37 -6.47 -0.43
CA ASP A 138 6.46 -7.44 -0.53
C ASP A 138 5.91 -8.86 -0.42
N GLU A 139 6.63 -9.86 -0.93
CA GLU A 139 6.26 -11.29 -0.79
C GLU A 139 4.79 -11.59 -1.20
N ILE A 140 4.32 -10.95 -2.28
CA ILE A 140 2.94 -11.12 -2.78
C ILE A 140 2.61 -12.58 -3.15
N ASP A 141 3.62 -13.39 -3.43
CA ASP A 141 3.50 -14.82 -3.68
C ASP A 141 2.96 -15.60 -2.46
N ALA A 142 3.15 -15.09 -1.24
CA ALA A 142 2.57 -15.66 -0.02
C ALA A 142 1.03 -15.70 -0.06
N ILE A 143 0.38 -14.71 -0.70
CA ILE A 143 -1.08 -14.67 -0.85
C ILE A 143 -1.58 -15.26 -2.17
N GLY A 144 -0.70 -15.40 -3.15
CA GLY A 144 -1.03 -15.77 -4.53
C GLY A 144 -1.04 -17.27 -4.83
N ARG A 145 -0.78 -18.13 -3.84
CA ARG A 145 -0.82 -19.59 -4.05
C ARG A 145 -2.20 -20.02 -4.57
N ARG A 146 -2.21 -20.85 -5.62
CA ARG A 146 -3.43 -21.42 -6.20
C ARG A 146 -4.30 -22.01 -5.09
N ARG A 147 -5.58 -21.65 -5.07
CA ARG A 147 -6.57 -22.31 -4.22
C ARG A 147 -6.80 -23.73 -4.74
N GLY A 148 -6.15 -24.71 -4.14
CA GLY A 148 -6.34 -26.14 -4.44
C GLY A 148 -5.84 -26.54 -5.83
N GLY A 149 -4.85 -27.42 -5.88
CA GLY A 149 -4.36 -28.00 -7.12
C GLY A 149 -2.93 -28.48 -6.94
N GLU A 150 -2.81 -29.74 -6.56
CA GLU A 150 -1.84 -30.63 -7.22
C GLU A 150 -2.00 -30.53 -8.75
#